data_AF-A0AAW8KL84-F1
#
_entry.id   AF-A0AAW8KL84-F1
#
_cell.length_a   1.000
_cell.length_b   1.000
_cell.length_c   1.000
_cell.angle_alpha   90.00
_cell.angle_beta   90.00
_cell.angle_gamma   90.00
#
_symmetry.space_group_name_H-M   'P 1'
#
loop_
_entity.id
_entity.type
_entity.pdbx_description
1 polymer ?
#
loop_
_entity_poly.entity_id
_entity_poly.type
_entity_poly.pdbx_seq_one_letter_code
_entity_poly.pdbx_strand_id
1 'polypeptide(L)'
;FTGYRPILDAAQKAYDYPRVLLNRQKIIDVLKEIKALPALHLNDHGQQFFAPKTLQDFAALRLRLPQARIVAGSTDVGLWVTKQGRDLGDMLYIGQVDELKRIVVTDHALTIG
;
A
#
# COMPACT_ATOMS: atom_id res chain seq x y z
N PHE A 1 22.01 24.24 -17.38
CA PHE A 1 21.72 23.20 -16.38
C PHE A 1 20.65 23.74 -15.45
N THR A 2 19.46 23.16 -15.46
CA THR A 2 18.40 23.45 -14.48
C THR A 2 18.83 22.84 -13.14
N GLY A 3 19.83 23.44 -12.49
CA GLY A 3 20.45 22.91 -11.28
C GLY A 3 19.46 22.85 -10.13
N TYR A 4 19.59 21.85 -9.26
CA TYR A 4 18.74 21.65 -8.07
C TYR A 4 18.78 22.80 -7.04
N ARG A 5 19.59 23.82 -7.27
CA ARG A 5 19.83 24.94 -6.35
C ARG A 5 18.54 25.69 -5.95
N PRO A 6 17.60 26.02 -6.86
CA PRO A 6 16.35 26.66 -6.47
C PRO A 6 15.46 25.78 -5.58
N ILE A 7 15.50 24.45 -5.73
CA ILE A 7 14.74 23.52 -4.88
C ILE A 7 15.32 23.49 -3.47
N LEU A 8 16.66 23.46 -3.37
CA LEU A 8 17.35 23.50 -2.07
C LEU A 8 17.14 24.85 -1.36
N ASP A 9 17.29 25.96 -2.07
CA ASP A 9 17.09 27.30 -1.51
C ASP A 9 15.62 27.49 -1.05
N ALA A 10 14.65 26.98 -1.82
CA ALA A 10 13.24 27.00 -1.43
C ALA A 10 12.95 26.12 -0.21
N ALA A 11 13.51 24.90 -0.14
CA ALA A 11 13.34 24.00 0.99
C ALA A 11 13.96 24.55 2.28
N GLN A 12 15.11 25.25 2.18
CA GLN A 12 15.73 25.94 3.30
C GLN A 12 14.87 27.11 3.79
N LYS A 13 14.43 27.98 2.87
CA LYS A 13 13.59 29.13 3.20
C LYS A 13 12.21 28.74 3.76
N ALA A 14 11.70 27.55 3.42
CA ALA A 14 10.45 27.03 3.96
C ALA A 14 10.46 26.92 5.51
N TYR A 15 11.63 26.78 6.14
CA TYR A 15 11.77 26.75 7.60
C TYR A 15 11.56 28.11 8.27
N ASP A 16 11.67 29.22 7.53
CA ASP A 16 11.46 30.57 8.05
C ASP A 16 9.96 30.91 8.19
N TYR A 17 9.08 30.14 7.55
CA TYR A 17 7.63 30.35 7.60
C TYR A 17 7.01 29.64 8.81
N PRO A 18 5.89 30.17 9.36
CA PRO A 18 5.14 29.50 10.40
C PRO A 18 4.75 28.08 9.97
N ARG A 19 4.93 27.10 10.87
CA ARG A 19 4.50 25.73 10.58
C ARG A 19 2.99 25.68 10.42
N VAL A 20 2.54 25.10 9.31
CA VAL A 20 1.15 24.68 9.16
C VAL A 20 0.92 23.48 10.07
N LEU A 21 0.21 23.70 11.17
CA LEU A 21 -0.14 22.63 12.11
C LEU A 21 -1.38 21.89 11.59
N LEU A 22 -1.23 20.59 11.43
CA LEU A 22 -2.36 19.71 11.13
C LEU A 22 -3.12 19.41 12.41
N ASN A 23 -4.45 19.34 12.33
CA ASN A 23 -5.25 18.77 13.40
C ASN A 23 -5.03 17.25 13.44
N ARG A 24 -3.97 16.86 14.17
CA ARG A 24 -3.51 15.48 14.24
C ARG A 24 -4.58 14.54 14.76
N GLN A 25 -5.36 14.97 15.74
CA GLN A 25 -6.40 14.12 16.33
C GLN A 25 -7.49 13.81 15.30
N LYS A 26 -8.01 14.83 14.61
CA LYS A 26 -9.00 14.64 13.54
C LYS A 26 -8.49 13.69 12.44
N ILE A 27 -7.22 13.81 12.05
CA ILE A 27 -6.60 12.92 11.06
C ILE A 27 -6.54 11.48 11.59
N ILE A 28 -6.10 11.28 12.84
CA ILE A 28 -6.04 9.96 13.46
C ILE A 28 -7.43 9.32 13.50
N ASP A 29 -8.46 10.08 13.84
CA ASP A 29 -9.83 9.56 13.96
C ASP A 29 -10.34 9.10 12.58
N VAL A 30 -10.16 9.91 11.54
CA VAL A 30 -10.49 9.53 10.15
C VAL A 30 -9.71 8.30 9.70
N LEU A 31 -8.41 8.20 10.03
CA LEU A 31 -7.60 7.03 9.66
C LEU A 31 -8.06 5.76 10.38
N LYS A 32 -8.53 5.86 11.62
CA LYS A 32 -9.12 4.72 12.35
C LYS A 32 -10.42 4.26 11.70
N GLU A 33 -11.28 5.19 11.30
CA GLU A 33 -12.52 4.88 10.58
C GLU A 33 -12.22 4.15 9.26
N ILE A 34 -11.28 4.67 8.46
CA ILE A 34 -10.85 4.03 7.21
C ILE A 34 -10.26 2.63 7.49
N LYS A 35 -9.44 2.48 8.54
CA LYS A 35 -8.87 1.18 8.91
C LYS A 35 -9.96 0.18 9.33
N ALA A 36 -11.05 0.63 9.92
CA ALA A 36 -12.16 -0.20 10.38
C ALA A 36 -13.14 -0.65 9.27
N LEU A 37 -13.05 -0.08 8.06
CA LEU A 37 -13.86 -0.52 6.91
C LEU A 37 -13.69 -2.03 6.65
N PRO A 38 -14.65 -2.72 6.03
CA PRO A 38 -14.47 -4.13 5.65
C PRO A 38 -13.34 -4.32 4.63
N ALA A 39 -12.91 -5.57 4.43
CA ALA A 39 -11.99 -5.92 3.35
C ALA A 39 -12.59 -5.51 2.00
N LEU A 40 -11.77 -4.89 1.14
CA LEU A 40 -12.24 -4.37 -0.13
C LEU A 40 -12.35 -5.51 -1.14
N HIS A 41 -13.50 -5.60 -1.81
CA HIS A 41 -13.71 -6.43 -2.98
C HIS A 41 -14.34 -5.57 -4.07
N LEU A 42 -13.67 -5.49 -5.22
CA LEU A 42 -14.18 -4.81 -6.42
C LEU A 42 -14.31 -5.82 -7.55
N ASN A 43 -15.33 -5.62 -8.36
CA ASN A 43 -15.53 -6.30 -9.63
C ASN A 43 -15.70 -5.22 -10.68
N ASP A 44 -14.77 -5.18 -11.63
CA ASP A 44 -14.82 -4.22 -12.74
C ASP A 44 -14.48 -4.93 -14.05
N HIS A 45 -15.33 -4.74 -15.07
CA HIS A 45 -15.18 -5.37 -16.38
C HIS A 45 -14.88 -6.89 -16.36
N GLY A 46 -15.40 -7.61 -15.36
CA GLY A 46 -15.18 -9.06 -15.18
C GLY A 46 -13.87 -9.42 -14.45
N GLN A 47 -13.04 -8.45 -14.09
CA GLN A 47 -11.84 -8.64 -13.28
C GLN A 47 -12.14 -8.41 -11.79
N GLN A 48 -11.63 -9.30 -10.95
CA GLN A 48 -11.81 -9.23 -9.51
C GLN A 48 -10.59 -8.62 -8.83
N PHE A 49 -10.82 -7.71 -7.90
CA PHE A 49 -9.78 -7.19 -7.01
C PHE A 49 -10.17 -7.46 -5.56
N PHE A 50 -9.32 -8.16 -4.82
CA PHE A 50 -9.50 -8.42 -3.39
C PHE A 50 -8.36 -7.81 -2.58
N ALA A 51 -8.68 -7.10 -1.50
CA ALA A 51 -7.72 -6.65 -0.49
C ALA A 51 -8.08 -7.24 0.89
N PRO A 52 -7.69 -8.49 1.17
CA PRO A 52 -7.87 -9.11 2.48
C PRO A 52 -7.08 -8.36 3.56
N LYS A 53 -7.62 -8.38 4.78
CA LYS A 53 -7.00 -7.74 5.96
C LYS A 53 -6.29 -8.72 6.89
N THR A 54 -6.49 -10.02 6.69
CA THR A 54 -5.90 -11.07 7.52
C THR A 54 -5.20 -12.10 6.65
N LEU A 55 -4.23 -12.81 7.25
CA LEU A 55 -3.51 -13.87 6.56
C LEU A 55 -4.44 -15.04 6.19
N GLN A 56 -5.41 -15.33 7.05
CA GLN A 56 -6.39 -16.39 6.83
C GLN A 56 -7.27 -16.11 5.61
N ASP A 57 -7.81 -14.90 5.50
CA ASP A 57 -8.65 -14.51 4.35
C ASP A 57 -7.85 -14.53 3.06
N PHE A 58 -6.60 -14.06 3.11
CA PHE A 58 -5.69 -14.14 1.98
C PHE A 58 -5.43 -15.58 1.55
N ALA A 59 -5.13 -16.49 2.48
CA ALA A 59 -4.90 -17.89 2.18
C ALA A 59 -6.13 -18.55 1.53
N ALA A 60 -7.33 -18.29 2.06
CA ALA A 60 -8.57 -18.79 1.50
C ALA A 60 -8.81 -18.27 0.06
N LEU A 61 -8.59 -16.98 -0.17
CA LEU A 61 -8.68 -16.38 -1.51
C LEU A 61 -7.65 -16.95 -2.47
N ARG A 62 -6.41 -17.16 -2.01
CA ARG A 62 -5.33 -17.73 -2.82
C ARG A 62 -5.63 -19.16 -3.28
N LEU A 63 -6.26 -19.97 -2.43
CA LEU A 63 -6.72 -21.31 -2.78
C LEU A 63 -7.85 -21.29 -3.81
N ARG A 64 -8.81 -20.35 -3.67
CA ARG A 64 -9.94 -20.22 -4.60
C ARG A 64 -9.52 -19.64 -5.95
N LEU A 65 -8.55 -18.73 -5.97
CA LEU A 65 -8.09 -18.01 -7.15
C LEU A 65 -6.58 -18.19 -7.35
N PRO A 66 -6.13 -19.42 -7.72
CA PRO A 66 -4.71 -19.74 -7.84
C PRO A 66 -4.01 -19.01 -9.00
N GLN A 67 -4.76 -18.42 -9.93
CA GLN A 67 -4.22 -17.62 -11.03
C GLN A 67 -4.24 -16.11 -10.75
N ALA A 68 -4.93 -15.66 -9.70
CA ALA A 68 -4.98 -14.24 -9.36
C ALA A 68 -3.59 -13.73 -8.96
N ARG A 69 -3.23 -12.56 -9.47
CA ARG A 69 -1.93 -11.93 -9.29
C ARG A 69 -1.83 -11.32 -7.90
N ILE A 70 -0.80 -11.69 -7.16
CA ILE A 70 -0.51 -11.11 -5.84
C ILE A 70 0.18 -9.76 -6.04
N VAL A 71 -0.32 -8.73 -5.37
CA VAL A 71 0.20 -7.36 -5.45
C VAL A 71 0.44 -6.80 -4.04
N ALA A 72 1.64 -6.24 -3.81
CA ALA A 72 2.02 -5.60 -2.55
C ALA A 72 2.24 -4.08 -2.73
N GLY A 73 3.49 -3.61 -2.83
CA GLY A 73 3.82 -2.18 -2.96
C GLY A 73 3.46 -1.54 -4.31
N SER A 74 2.88 -2.30 -5.24
CA SER A 74 2.42 -1.88 -6.59
C SER A 74 3.41 -1.10 -7.46
N THR A 75 4.66 -0.96 -7.05
CA THR A 75 5.67 -0.15 -7.75
C THR A 75 5.99 -0.75 -9.11
N ASP A 76 6.08 -2.08 -9.20
CA ASP A 76 6.27 -2.80 -10.48
C ASP A 76 4.98 -2.89 -11.31
N VAL A 77 3.81 -2.89 -10.66
CA VAL A 77 2.50 -2.97 -11.33
C VAL A 77 2.25 -1.73 -12.20
N GLY A 78 2.64 -0.55 -11.71
CA GLY A 78 2.53 0.69 -12.46
C GLY A 78 3.27 0.65 -13.79
N LEU A 79 4.44 0.00 -13.86
CA LEU A 79 5.20 -0.16 -15.10
C LEU A 79 4.52 -1.13 -16.07
N TRP A 80 3.93 -2.22 -15.57
CA TRP A 80 3.23 -3.20 -16.41
C TRP A 80 2.05 -2.61 -17.16
N VAL A 81 1.28 -1.75 -16.49
CA VAL A 81 0.13 -1.07 -17.11
C VAL A 81 0.62 0.07 -18.01
N THR A 82 1.40 1.00 -17.45
CA THR A 82 1.70 2.28 -18.13
C THR A 82 2.73 2.17 -19.25
N LYS A 83 3.65 1.19 -19.19
CA LYS A 83 4.74 1.04 -20.16
C LYS A 83 4.65 -0.24 -20.99
N GLN A 84 4.01 -1.28 -20.48
CA GLN A 84 3.96 -2.59 -21.14
C GLN A 84 2.56 -2.98 -21.64
N GLY A 85 1.53 -2.19 -21.35
CA GLY A 85 0.16 -2.41 -21.79
C GLY A 85 -0.42 -3.77 -21.36
N ARG A 86 0.07 -4.32 -20.24
CA ARG A 86 -0.34 -5.66 -19.79
C ARG A 86 -1.68 -5.62 -19.09
N ASP A 87 -2.52 -6.59 -19.40
CA ASP A 87 -3.67 -6.93 -18.58
C ASP A 87 -3.20 -7.63 -17.28
N LEU A 88 -3.80 -7.23 -16.16
CA LEU A 88 -3.46 -7.75 -14.84
C LEU A 88 -4.35 -8.93 -14.44
N GLY A 89 -5.55 -9.04 -15.03
CA GLY A 89 -6.55 -10.01 -14.62
C GLY A 89 -6.95 -9.85 -13.15
N ASP A 90 -7.39 -10.95 -12.53
CA ASP A 90 -7.75 -10.95 -11.11
C ASP A 90 -6.54 -10.64 -10.22
N MET A 91 -6.78 -9.88 -9.14
CA MET A 91 -5.74 -9.38 -8.25
C MET A 91 -6.05 -9.65 -6.77
N LEU A 92 -5.01 -10.03 -6.03
CA LEU A 92 -4.99 -10.17 -4.58
C LEU A 92 -3.99 -9.17 -3.99
N TYR A 93 -4.49 -8.06 -3.45
CA TYR A 93 -3.69 -7.04 -2.81
C TYR A 93 -3.39 -7.39 -1.35
N ILE A 94 -2.14 -7.71 -1.04
CA ILE A 94 -1.70 -8.12 0.31
C ILE A 94 -1.23 -6.96 1.17
N GLY A 95 -1.26 -5.73 0.65
CA GLY A 95 -0.82 -4.55 1.39
C GLY A 95 -1.73 -4.16 2.56
N GLN A 96 -2.82 -4.87 2.84
CA GLN A 96 -3.60 -4.69 4.08
C GLN A 96 -3.50 -5.86 5.06
N VAL A 97 -2.72 -6.90 4.73
CA VAL A 97 -2.48 -8.04 5.64
C VAL A 97 -1.39 -7.65 6.62
N ASP A 98 -1.78 -7.25 7.82
CA ASP A 98 -0.85 -6.71 8.84
C ASP A 98 0.19 -7.76 9.28
N GLU A 99 -0.14 -9.06 9.22
CA GLU A 99 0.75 -10.17 9.57
C GLU A 99 1.94 -10.30 8.61
N LEU A 100 1.77 -10.00 7.33
CA LEU A 100 2.81 -10.03 6.28
C LEU A 100 3.73 -8.79 6.33
N LYS A 101 3.61 -7.96 7.37
CA LYS A 101 4.47 -6.77 7.57
C LYS A 101 5.18 -6.79 8.91
N ARG A 102 5.04 -7.88 9.67
CA ARG A 102 5.61 -7.99 11.00
C ARG A 102 7.07 -8.38 10.90
N ILE A 103 7.85 -7.78 11.79
CA ILE A 103 9.22 -8.19 12.07
C ILE A 103 9.19 -8.83 13.45
N VAL A 104 9.60 -10.10 13.54
CA VAL A 104 9.65 -10.87 14.79
C VAL A 104 11.09 -11.23 15.08
N VAL A 105 11.56 -10.86 16.27
CA VAL A 105 12.89 -11.20 16.77
C VAL A 105 12.75 -12.32 17.78
N THR A 106 13.56 -13.35 17.63
CA THR A 106 13.75 -14.43 18.62
C THR A 106 15.23 -14.50 19.00
N ASP A 107 15.57 -15.26 20.03
CA ASP A 107 16.96 -15.45 20.48
C ASP A 107 17.87 -16.06 19.41
N HIS A 108 17.30 -16.65 18.34
CA HIS A 108 18.02 -17.39 17.31
C HIS A 108 17.83 -16.85 15.90
N ALA A 109 16.80 -16.01 15.67
CA ALA A 109 16.43 -15.60 14.32
C ALA A 109 15.63 -14.29 14.29
N LEU A 110 15.77 -13.59 13.16
CA LEU A 110 14.91 -12.49 12.74
C LEU A 110 13.98 -13.00 11.62
N THR A 111 12.68 -12.93 11.83
CA THR A 111 11.65 -13.23 10.81
C THR A 111 11.06 -11.92 10.29
N ILE A 112 11.08 -11.74 8.98
CA ILE A 112 10.49 -10.59 8.28
C ILE A 112 9.37 -11.14 7.40
N GLY A 113 8.15 -10.67 7.64
CA GLY A 113 6.95 -11.03 6.87
C GLY A 113 6.94 -10.48 5.45
#